data_AF-A0A953QT91-F1
#
_entry.id   AF-A0A953QT91-F1
#
_cell.length_a   1.000
_cell.length_b   1.000
_cell.length_c   1.000
_cell.angle_alpha   90.00
_cell.angle_beta   90.00
_cell.angle_gamma   90.00
#
_symmetry.space_group_name_H-M   'P 1'
#
loop_
_entity.id
_entity.type
_entity.pdbx_description
1 polymer ?
#
loop_
_entity_poly.entity_id
_entity_poly.type
_entity_poly.pdbx_seq_one_letter_code
_entity_poly.pdbx_strand_id
1 'polypeptide(L)' 'MGLSRRLFTKEFKLAAVRRLEEGVPIGEVARGLEVNPNVLHRWRREVR' A
#
# COMPACT_ATOMS: atom_id res chain seq x y z
N MET A 1 -10.48 13.35 18.82
CA MET A 1 -11.12 12.17 18.20
C MET A 1 -10.06 11.40 17.44
N GLY A 2 -9.62 10.24 17.94
CA GLY A 2 -8.58 9.44 17.27
C GLY A 2 -9.11 8.89 15.95
N LEU A 3 -8.51 9.28 14.83
CA LEU A 3 -8.86 8.78 13.51
C LEU A 3 -8.68 7.24 13.52
N SER A 4 -9.77 6.51 13.34
CA SER A 4 -9.74 5.05 13.26
C SER A 4 -8.76 4.65 12.15
N ARG A 5 -7.68 3.97 12.53
CA ARG A 5 -6.64 3.57 11.58
C ARG A 5 -7.22 2.49 10.69
N ARG A 6 -7.40 2.79 9.40
CA ARG A 6 -7.85 1.82 8.40
C ARG A 6 -6.91 0.60 8.44
N LEU A 7 -7.45 -0.56 8.79
CA LEU A 7 -6.70 -1.82 8.85
C LEU A 7 -6.75 -2.49 7.49
N PHE A 8 -5.61 -2.98 7.04
CA PHE A 8 -5.47 -3.71 5.78
C PHE A 8 -4.92 -5.10 6.09
N THR A 9 -5.45 -6.11 5.42
CA THR A 9 -4.98 -7.49 5.59
C THR A 9 -3.56 -7.64 5.03
N LYS A 10 -2.83 -8.64 5.52
CA LYS A 10 -1.46 -8.93 5.05
C LYS A 10 -1.45 -9.22 3.55
N GLU A 11 -2.43 -9.98 3.06
CA GLU A 11 -2.60 -10.31 1.63
C GLU A 11 -2.82 -9.06 0.79
N PHE A 12 -3.62 -8.11 1.28
CA PHE A 12 -3.83 -6.83 0.59
C PHE A 12 -2.53 -6.02 0.47
N LYS A 13 -1.75 -5.94 1.56
CA LYS A 13 -0.44 -5.27 1.55
C LYS A 13 0.52 -5.94 0.57
N LEU A 14 0.56 -7.28 0.55
CA LEU A 14 1.41 -8.07 -0.34
C LEU A 14 1.05 -7.84 -1.82
N ALA A 15 -0.23 -7.87 -2.17
CA ALA A 15 -0.68 -7.62 -3.54
C ALA A 15 -0.30 -6.21 -4.01
N ALA A 16 -0.40 -5.21 -3.13
CA ALA A 16 0.01 -3.84 -3.43
C ALA A 16 1.53 -3.73 -3.65
N VAL A 17 2.35 -4.38 -2.80
CA VAL A 17 3.81 -4.38 -2.93
C VAL A 17 4.25 -5.12 -4.20
N ARG A 18 3.62 -6.24 -4.54
CA ARG A 18 3.91 -7.00 -5.77
C ARG A 18 3.74 -6.16 -7.03
N ARG A 19 2.67 -5.36 -7.12
CA ARG A 19 2.49 -4.42 -8.25
C ARG A 19 3.61 -3.39 -8.34
N LEU A 20 4.12 -2.92 -7.20
CA LEU A 20 5.27 -2.00 -7.20
C LEU A 20 6.55 -2.69 -7.66
N GLU A 21 6.74 -3.98 -7.35
CA GLU A 21 7.88 -4.78 -7.82
C GLU A 21 7.79 -5.11 -9.31
N GLU A 22 6.57 -5.23 -9.85
CA GLU A 22 6.31 -5.34 -11.30
C GLU A 22 6.58 -4.02 -12.06
N GLY A 23 6.99 -2.96 -11.36
CA GLY A 23 7.37 -1.67 -11.94
C GLY A 23 6.20 -0.69 -12.09
N VAL A 24 5.00 -1.02 -11.58
CA VAL A 24 3.85 -0.11 -11.61
C VAL A 24 4.16 1.12 -10.74
N PRO A 25 3.95 2.35 -11.25
CA PRO A 25 4.25 3.56 -10.50
C PRO A 25 3.39 3.67 -9.24
N ILE A 26 4.01 4.09 -8.13
CA ILE A 26 3.36 4.13 -6.82
C ILE A 26 2.09 4.99 -6.80
N GLY A 27 2.05 6.07 -7.59
CA GLY A 27 0.88 6.93 -7.72
C GLY A 27 -0.30 6.24 -8.40
N GLU A 28 -0.05 5.32 -9.33
CA GLU A 28 -1.08 4.53 -9.99
C GLU A 28 -1.63 3.46 -9.05
N VAL A 29 -0.75 2.73 -8.36
CA VAL A 29 -1.15 1.75 -7.34
C VAL A 29 -1.95 2.43 -6.21
N ALA A 30 -1.51 3.61 -5.75
CA ALA A 30 -2.20 4.38 -4.73
C ALA A 30 -3.61 4.80 -5.15
N ARG A 31 -3.76 5.28 -6.39
CA ARG A 31 -5.06 5.64 -6.96
C ARG A 31 -5.98 4.43 -7.12
N GLY A 32 -5.47 3.32 -7.66
CA GLY A 32 -6.25 2.11 -7.86
C GLY A 32 -6.68 1.40 -6.56
N LEU A 33 -5.97 1.64 -5.45
CA LEU A 33 -6.30 1.08 -4.13
C LEU A 33 -6.95 2.10 -3.18
N GLU A 34 -7.13 3.35 -3.63
CA GLU A 34 -7.66 4.46 -2.83
C GLU A 34 -6.92 4.64 -1.49
N VAL A 35 -5.59 4.59 -1.54
CA VAL A 35 -4.69 4.76 -0.40
C VAL A 35 -3.71 5.90 -0.63
N ASN A 36 -3.19 6.46 0.45
CA ASN A 36 -2.12 7.46 0.36
C ASN A 36 -0.79 6.77 -0.06
N PRO A 37 -0.01 7.33 -1.01
CA PRO A 37 1.28 6.77 -1.42
C PRO A 37 2.26 6.52 -0.27
N ASN A 38 2.22 7.32 0.80
CA ASN A 38 3.04 7.12 2.00
C ASN A 38 2.75 5.79 2.70
N VAL A 39 1.51 5.30 2.61
CA VAL A 39 1.13 3.98 3.17
C VAL A 39 1.79 2.86 2.37
N LEU A 40 1.87 2.98 1.04
CA LEU A 40 2.55 2.02 0.18
C LEU A 40 4.06 1.98 0.44
N HIS A 41 4.69 3.14 0.64
CA HIS A 41 6.10 3.21 1.06
C HIS A 41 6.34 2.47 2.38
N ARG A 42 5.43 2.61 3.34
CA ARG A 42 5.50 1.90 4.62
C ARG A 42 5.35 0.39 4.45
N TRP A 43 4.39 -0.07 3.65
CA TRP A 43 4.20 -1.51 3.42
C TRP A 43 5.40 -2.16 2.74
N ARG A 44 6.05 -1.46 1.80
CA ARG A 44 7.28 -1.95 1.16
C ARG A 44 8.41 -2.22 2.16
N ARG A 45 8.40 -1.55 3.31
CA ARG A 45 9.36 -1.77 4.41
C ARG A 45 8.89 -2.81 5.43
N GLU A 46 7.58 -3.02 5.58
CA GLU A 46 7.02 -4.04 6.49
C GLU A 46 7.02 -5.45 5.89
N VAL A 47 6.91 -5.54 4.57
CA VAL A 47 6.74 -6.81 3.82
C VAL A 47 8.08 -7.39 3.35
N ARG A 48 9.11 -6.55 3.21
CA ARG A 48 10.48 -6.97 2.87
C ARG A 48 11.19 -7.49 4.12
#